data_AF-A0AA42BV62-F1
#
_entry.id   AF-A0AA42BV62-F1
#
_cell.length_a   1.000
_cell.length_b   1.000
_cell.length_c   1.000
_cell.angle_alpha   90.00
_cell.angle_beta   90.00
_cell.angle_gamma   90.00
#
_symmetry.space_group_name_H-M   'P 1'
#
loop_
_entity.id
_entity.type
_entity.pdbx_description
1 polymer ?
#
loop_
_entity_poly.entity_id
_entity_poly.type
_entity_poly.pdbx_seq_one_letter_code
_entity_poly.pdbx_strand_id
1 'polypeptide(L)'
;MDKLMDNHWFLKGISLLLAFILYMSINTGKQPESFTSSGFPFGNVTETISDVKVIPYYDQEKYVVTGIPEHVNMTLEGQGSLIVSTKLKQQFEVYMNLNEYEPGTHDVKLQYTGIPDGLSVKLSPAKARVTIQERVKKAFPVEVSFVNANQMKEGYQADKVSIKPGAVDIYGTAEQLEQVGAVRVLTDLKGASQTFTKEARVTIYDKTGRRMDLQTKPEFVSVTVPVISPEKSVPIKVDQKGALPNGVHLVSIQTDPEEVTVYGPKDSLRSIESIEGIVVDLDKITEDTTLEADIPLPKGAVKLSSSTVQITVRVKKDENRAFTDVPLTVKGLGTGYSLNFLEPKTGKIAVEAVGDKQTVAQLTAAQIQPFISLQDIGLGTHDVPVQINPVGNVSFKLGQQNVKVEVINKS
;
A
#
# COMPACT_ATOMS: atom_id res chain seq x y z
N MET A 1 -57.20 12.70 18.38
CA MET A 1 -56.99 13.95 19.15
C MET A 1 -58.01 15.04 18.82
N ASP A 2 -58.83 14.88 17.76
CA ASP A 2 -59.80 15.92 17.36
C ASP A 2 -61.03 16.10 18.27
N LYS A 3 -61.46 15.09 19.03
CA LYS A 3 -62.65 15.23 19.89
C LYS A 3 -62.43 16.06 21.16
N LEU A 4 -61.19 16.37 21.53
CA LEU A 4 -60.87 17.19 22.70
C LEU A 4 -60.86 18.69 22.37
N MET A 5 -60.49 19.07 21.14
CA MET A 5 -60.37 20.47 20.71
C MET A 5 -61.72 21.15 20.40
N ASP A 6 -62.78 20.39 20.12
CA ASP A 6 -64.13 20.95 19.87
C ASP A 6 -64.92 21.27 21.15
N ASN A 7 -64.40 20.93 22.33
CA ASN A 7 -65.09 21.22 23.58
C ASN A 7 -64.78 22.66 24.03
N HIS A 8 -65.78 23.54 23.98
CA HIS A 8 -65.68 24.94 24.40
C HIS A 8 -65.09 25.14 25.81
N TRP A 9 -65.28 24.19 26.74
CA TRP A 9 -64.68 24.27 28.08
C TRP A 9 -63.20 23.87 28.10
N PHE A 10 -62.79 22.96 27.23
CA PHE A 10 -61.39 22.57 27.08
C PHE A 10 -60.54 23.70 26.48
N LEU A 11 -61.06 24.38 25.46
CA LEU A 11 -60.42 25.57 24.87
C LEU A 11 -60.25 26.72 25.87
N LYS A 12 -61.26 26.96 26.72
CA LYS A 12 -61.16 27.97 27.80
C LYS A 12 -60.11 27.58 28.86
N GLY A 13 -60.03 26.30 29.21
CA GLY A 13 -59.02 25.78 30.13
C GLY A 13 -57.59 25.93 29.58
N ILE A 14 -57.39 25.60 28.30
CA ILE A 14 -56.11 25.80 27.61
C ILE A 14 -55.73 27.28 27.52
N SER A 15 -56.68 28.16 27.21
CA SER A 15 -56.44 29.61 27.14
C SER A 15 -56.02 30.19 28.50
N LEU A 16 -56.66 29.76 29.59
CA LEU A 16 -56.27 30.15 30.95
C LEU A 16 -54.87 29.64 31.31
N LEU A 17 -54.55 28.39 30.94
CA LEU A 17 -53.24 27.81 31.18
C LEU A 17 -52.14 28.52 30.38
N LEU A 18 -52.41 28.89 29.12
CA LEU A 18 -51.51 29.67 28.28
C LEU A 18 -51.31 31.10 28.81
N ALA A 19 -52.38 31.74 29.29
CA ALA A 19 -52.32 33.03 29.96
C ALA A 19 -51.52 32.96 31.26
N PHE A 20 -51.66 31.88 32.05
CA PHE A 20 -50.89 31.67 33.27
C PHE A 20 -49.41 31.39 33.00
N ILE A 21 -49.10 30.62 31.95
CA ILE A 21 -47.72 30.39 31.50
C ILE A 21 -47.09 31.69 30.99
N LEU A 22 -47.83 32.51 30.22
CA LEU A 22 -47.35 33.83 29.79
C LEU A 22 -47.16 34.78 30.97
N TYR A 23 -48.08 34.79 31.93
CA TYR A 23 -47.95 35.55 33.16
C TYR A 23 -46.72 35.11 33.96
N MET A 24 -46.50 33.81 34.15
CA MET A 24 -45.28 33.30 34.78
C MET A 24 -44.03 33.57 33.95
N SER A 25 -44.08 33.55 32.62
CA SER A 25 -42.93 33.85 31.76
C SER A 25 -42.52 35.32 31.85
N ILE A 26 -43.51 36.23 31.93
CA ILE A 26 -43.29 37.65 32.19
C ILE A 26 -42.80 37.87 33.62
N ASN A 27 -43.36 37.16 34.60
CA ASN A 27 -43.11 37.39 36.02
C ASN A 27 -41.96 36.56 36.61
N THR A 28 -41.42 35.61 35.84
CA THR A 28 -40.25 34.77 36.17
C THR A 28 -39.14 35.01 35.15
N GLY A 29 -38.95 36.27 34.79
CA GLY A 29 -37.73 36.78 34.21
C GLY A 29 -36.96 37.49 35.30
N LYS A 30 -35.75 36.99 35.59
CA LYS A 30 -34.67 37.67 36.31
C LYS A 30 -34.78 39.18 36.11
N GLN A 31 -34.55 39.97 37.17
CA GLN A 31 -34.36 41.41 37.03
C GLN A 31 -33.62 41.67 35.72
N PRO A 32 -34.18 42.42 34.76
CA PRO A 32 -33.29 43.09 33.84
C PRO A 32 -32.32 43.82 34.76
N GLU A 33 -31.01 43.54 34.61
CA GLU A 33 -30.01 44.48 35.12
C GLU A 33 -30.57 45.85 34.82
N SER A 34 -30.74 46.62 35.89
CA SER A 34 -31.48 47.85 35.82
C SER A 34 -30.86 48.65 34.68
N PHE A 35 -31.55 48.72 33.55
CA PHE A 35 -31.60 49.96 32.81
C PHE A 35 -32.25 50.91 33.80
N THR A 36 -31.43 51.45 34.69
CA THR A 36 -31.70 52.72 35.31
C THR A 36 -31.87 53.65 34.13
N SER A 37 -33.12 53.88 33.74
CA SER A 37 -33.57 55.14 33.19
C SER A 37 -33.40 56.24 34.26
N SER A 38 -32.19 56.34 34.81
CA SER A 38 -31.67 57.59 35.28
C SER A 38 -31.38 58.38 34.01
N GLY A 39 -32.01 59.54 33.89
CA GLY A 39 -31.94 60.39 32.70
C GLY A 39 -30.50 60.57 32.22
N PHE A 40 -30.36 60.91 30.94
CA PHE A 40 -29.12 61.45 30.35
C PHE A 40 -28.25 62.06 31.44
N PRO A 41 -27.02 61.55 31.70
CA PRO A 41 -26.19 62.11 32.74
C PRO A 41 -25.85 63.54 32.32
N PHE A 42 -26.64 64.49 32.81
CA PHE A 42 -26.40 65.92 32.68
C PHE A 42 -25.34 66.27 33.72
N GLY A 43 -24.14 65.72 33.53
CA GLY A 43 -23.02 65.81 34.44
C GLY A 43 -21.79 65.09 33.90
N ASN A 44 -20.63 65.41 34.47
CA ASN A 44 -19.39 64.71 34.15
C ASN A 44 -19.45 63.31 34.75
N VAL A 45 -19.27 62.30 33.91
CA VAL A 45 -19.18 60.89 34.29
C VAL A 45 -17.86 60.31 33.79
N THR A 46 -17.39 59.26 34.45
CA THR A 46 -16.17 58.53 34.07
C THR A 46 -16.55 57.10 33.73
N GLU A 47 -16.16 56.65 32.55
CA GLU A 47 -16.48 55.32 32.02
C GLU A 47 -15.23 54.69 31.42
N THR A 48 -15.08 53.38 31.57
CA THR A 48 -13.95 52.65 30.97
C THR A 48 -14.44 51.73 29.86
N ILE A 49 -13.77 51.80 28.73
CA ILE A 49 -13.87 50.86 27.62
C ILE A 49 -12.66 49.94 27.74
N SER A 50 -12.94 48.68 28.10
CA SER A 50 -11.91 47.65 28.19
C SER A 50 -11.62 47.04 26.82
N ASP A 51 -10.46 46.41 26.70
CA ASP A 51 -10.09 45.58 25.56
C ASP A 51 -9.95 46.33 24.21
N VAL A 52 -9.58 47.60 24.26
CA VAL A 52 -9.41 48.42 23.05
C VAL A 52 -8.12 48.00 22.33
N LYS A 53 -8.27 47.50 21.10
CA LYS A 53 -7.13 47.08 20.27
C LYS A 53 -6.22 48.25 19.93
N VAL A 54 -4.91 48.06 20.07
CA VAL A 54 -3.90 49.05 19.69
C VAL A 54 -3.44 48.83 18.26
N ILE A 55 -3.40 49.89 17.46
CA ILE A 55 -2.90 49.88 16.08
C ILE A 55 -1.48 50.46 16.00
N PRO A 56 -0.45 49.67 15.69
CA PRO A 56 0.90 50.19 15.51
C PRO A 56 1.09 50.74 14.10
N TYR A 57 1.66 51.94 13.99
CA TYR A 57 2.06 52.56 12.72
C TYR A 57 3.58 52.50 12.57
N TYR A 58 4.05 51.64 11.67
CA TYR A 58 5.45 51.49 11.29
C TYR A 58 5.56 50.89 9.88
N ASP A 59 6.75 50.96 9.30
CA ASP A 59 7.06 50.25 8.06
C ASP A 59 7.19 48.74 8.31
N GLN A 60 6.11 48.00 8.02
CA GLN A 60 6.02 46.55 8.20
C GLN A 60 6.89 45.75 7.21
N GLU A 61 7.36 46.38 6.12
CA GLU A 61 8.27 45.76 5.17
C GLU A 61 9.72 45.82 5.64
N LYS A 62 10.08 46.88 6.38
CA LYS A 62 11.44 47.11 6.88
C LYS A 62 11.67 46.67 8.32
N TYR A 63 10.65 46.67 9.18
CA TYR A 63 10.82 46.43 10.60
C TYR A 63 9.88 45.37 11.19
N VAL A 64 10.31 44.79 12.31
CA VAL A 64 9.49 43.96 13.21
C VAL A 64 9.49 44.62 14.57
N VAL A 65 8.32 44.77 15.18
CA VAL A 65 8.16 45.41 16.48
C VAL A 65 7.58 44.44 17.48
N THR A 66 8.19 44.36 18.67
CA THR A 66 7.70 43.56 19.80
C THR A 66 7.43 44.45 21.02
N GLY A 67 6.62 43.97 21.97
CA GLY A 67 6.28 44.70 23.20
C GLY A 67 5.09 45.66 23.10
N ILE A 68 4.41 45.70 21.94
CA ILE A 68 3.17 46.45 21.77
C ILE A 68 2.05 45.70 22.53
N PRO A 69 1.31 46.37 23.42
CA PRO A 69 0.15 45.76 24.07
C PRO A 69 -0.95 45.56 23.02
N GLU A 70 -1.45 44.33 22.88
CA GLU A 70 -2.53 44.03 21.91
C GLU A 70 -3.80 44.82 22.24
N HIS A 71 -4.09 44.95 23.53
CA HIS A 71 -5.29 45.60 24.05
C HIS A 71 -4.96 46.51 25.24
N VAL A 72 -5.70 47.61 25.36
CA VAL A 72 -5.57 48.56 26.47
C VAL A 72 -6.93 49.02 26.98
N ASN A 73 -6.96 49.52 28.21
CA ASN A 73 -8.17 50.12 28.78
C ASN A 73 -8.18 51.63 28.50
N MET A 74 -9.29 52.11 27.95
CA MET A 74 -9.52 53.52 27.69
C MET A 74 -10.56 54.06 28.66
N THR A 75 -10.16 54.95 29.56
CA THR A 75 -11.08 55.68 30.43
C THR A 75 -11.43 57.03 29.81
N LEU A 76 -12.73 57.27 29.64
CA LEU A 76 -13.32 58.51 29.15
C LEU A 76 -13.93 59.27 30.32
N GLU A 77 -13.68 60.57 30.41
CA GLU A 77 -14.20 61.46 31.44
C GLU A 77 -14.80 62.71 30.80
N GLY A 78 -16.07 63.01 31.07
CA GLY A 78 -16.76 64.16 30.47
C GLY A 78 -18.28 64.00 30.44
N GLN A 79 -18.97 64.75 29.56
CA GLN A 79 -20.43 64.75 29.49
C GLN A 79 -20.98 63.35 29.14
N GLY A 80 -21.91 62.83 29.95
CA GLY A 80 -22.41 61.46 29.79
C GLY A 80 -23.05 61.15 28.44
N SER A 81 -23.72 62.12 27.80
CA SER A 81 -24.26 61.97 26.44
C SER A 81 -23.18 61.70 25.38
N LEU A 82 -22.03 62.37 25.50
CA LEU A 82 -20.88 62.20 24.60
C LEU A 82 -20.20 60.85 24.84
N ILE A 83 -20.06 60.42 26.10
CA ILE A 83 -19.49 59.11 26.43
C ILE A 83 -20.36 57.97 25.86
N VAL A 84 -21.68 58.01 26.11
CA VAL A 84 -22.61 56.98 25.61
C VAL A 84 -22.56 56.91 24.07
N SER A 85 -22.60 58.05 23.39
CA SER A 85 -22.52 58.07 21.93
C SER A 85 -21.17 57.57 21.38
N THR A 86 -20.06 57.88 22.05
CA THR A 86 -18.71 57.40 21.68
C THR A 86 -18.60 55.88 21.84
N LYS A 87 -19.09 55.32 22.96
CA LYS A 87 -19.11 53.87 23.21
C LYS A 87 -19.94 53.12 22.18
N LEU A 88 -21.10 53.66 21.79
CA LEU A 88 -22.00 53.02 20.82
C LEU A 88 -21.47 53.10 19.39
N LYS A 89 -20.84 54.21 19.00
CA LYS A 89 -20.31 54.40 17.65
C LYS A 89 -18.98 53.68 17.43
N GLN A 90 -18.13 53.58 18.45
CA GLN A 90 -16.77 53.01 18.36
C GLN A 90 -15.93 53.60 17.21
N GLN A 91 -16.16 54.86 16.86
CA GLN A 91 -15.45 55.58 15.79
C GLN A 91 -14.17 56.25 16.31
N PHE A 92 -13.41 55.53 17.12
CA PHE A 92 -12.16 55.98 17.68
C PHE A 92 -11.08 54.93 17.47
N GLU A 93 -9.83 55.36 17.53
CA GLU A 93 -8.68 54.49 17.35
C GLU A 93 -7.65 54.80 18.43
N VAL A 94 -7.08 53.75 19.02
CA VAL A 94 -5.87 53.84 19.85
C VAL A 94 -4.72 53.32 19.03
N TYR A 95 -3.67 54.12 18.91
CA TYR A 95 -2.55 53.79 18.05
C TYR A 95 -1.21 54.14 18.69
N MET A 96 -0.16 53.55 18.13
CA MET A 96 1.23 53.81 18.50
C MET A 96 2.01 54.18 17.26
N ASN A 97 2.41 55.45 17.13
CA ASN A 97 3.25 55.88 16.00
C ASN A 97 4.72 55.57 16.29
N LEU A 98 5.31 54.73 15.43
CA LEU A 98 6.69 54.26 15.53
C LEU A 98 7.55 54.69 14.35
N ASN A 99 7.00 55.45 13.39
CA ASN A 99 7.71 55.88 12.18
C ASN A 99 8.90 56.83 12.46
N GLU A 100 8.90 57.47 13.63
CA GLU A 100 9.95 58.42 14.06
C GLU A 100 11.08 57.73 14.85
N TYR A 101 11.02 56.41 15.04
CA TYR A 101 11.97 55.66 15.86
C TYR A 101 12.87 54.78 15.00
N GLU A 102 14.17 54.87 15.27
CA GLU A 102 15.19 53.96 14.70
C GLU A 102 15.21 52.61 15.44
N PRO A 103 15.83 51.57 14.85
CA PRO A 103 15.99 50.27 15.51
C PRO A 103 16.56 50.38 16.94
N GLY A 104 15.93 49.70 17.89
CA GLY A 104 16.26 49.77 19.31
C GLY A 104 15.03 49.61 20.21
N THR A 105 15.26 49.67 21.53
CA THR A 105 14.20 49.62 22.54
C THR A 105 13.82 51.03 23.00
N HIS A 106 12.53 51.34 22.96
CA HIS A 106 11.97 52.66 23.24
C HIS A 106 10.73 52.55 24.13
N ASP A 107 10.53 53.51 25.04
CA ASP A 107 9.30 53.64 25.82
C ASP A 107 8.35 54.63 25.10
N VAL A 108 7.41 54.11 24.32
CA VAL A 108 6.56 54.90 23.41
C VAL A 108 5.18 55.14 24.02
N LYS A 109 4.68 56.37 23.89
CA LYS A 109 3.35 56.78 24.39
C LYS A 109 2.26 56.36 23.40
N LEU A 110 1.17 55.81 23.92
CA LEU A 110 -0.03 55.55 23.13
C LEU A 110 -0.77 56.86 22.81
N GLN A 111 -1.31 56.92 21.60
CA GLN A 111 -2.07 58.03 21.07
C GLN A 111 -3.48 57.57 20.74
N TYR A 112 -4.39 58.52 20.57
CA TYR A 112 -5.77 58.23 20.19
C TYR A 112 -6.30 59.26 19.21
N THR A 113 -7.28 58.87 18.41
CA THR A 113 -8.01 59.75 17.48
C THR A 113 -9.50 59.36 17.43
N GLY A 114 -10.35 60.23 16.89
CA GLY A 114 -11.79 59.98 16.75
C GLY A 114 -12.60 60.17 18.04
N ILE A 115 -12.03 60.82 19.06
CA ILE A 115 -12.73 61.17 20.29
C ILE A 115 -13.27 62.61 20.18
N PRO A 116 -14.58 62.85 20.44
CA PRO A 116 -15.16 64.20 20.40
C PRO A 116 -14.53 65.19 21.38
N ASP A 117 -14.49 66.45 21.00
CA ASP A 117 -14.11 67.55 21.90
C ASP A 117 -15.02 67.59 23.13
N GLY A 118 -14.44 67.78 24.32
CA GLY A 118 -15.16 67.76 25.60
C GLY A 118 -15.08 66.44 26.38
N LEU A 119 -14.39 65.43 25.84
CA LEU A 119 -14.00 64.22 26.58
C LEU A 119 -12.50 64.20 26.88
N SER A 120 -12.15 63.93 28.14
CA SER A 120 -10.77 63.62 28.55
C SER A 120 -10.53 62.12 28.47
N VAL A 121 -9.34 61.72 28.01
CA VAL A 121 -8.99 60.31 27.77
C VAL A 121 -7.76 59.93 28.58
N LYS A 122 -7.85 58.80 29.29
CA LYS A 122 -6.71 58.15 29.96
C LYS A 122 -6.58 56.73 29.44
N LEU A 123 -5.39 56.38 28.95
CA LEU A 123 -5.05 55.03 28.51
C LEU A 123 -4.28 54.31 29.62
N SER A 124 -4.63 53.05 29.86
CA SER A 124 -3.93 52.17 30.81
C SER A 124 -3.54 50.86 30.12
N PRO A 125 -2.23 50.59 29.94
CA PRO A 125 -1.09 51.49 30.23
C PRO A 125 -1.04 52.72 29.30
N ALA A 126 -0.41 53.81 29.74
CA ALA A 126 -0.28 55.03 28.93
C ALA A 126 0.92 55.01 27.96
N LYS A 127 1.91 54.17 28.25
CA LYS A 127 3.12 53.94 27.45
C LYS A 127 3.42 52.44 27.44
N ALA A 128 4.09 51.97 26.40
CA ALA A 128 4.62 50.62 26.36
C ALA A 128 6.08 50.64 25.94
N ARG A 129 6.84 49.69 26.50
CA ARG A 129 8.21 49.41 26.08
C ARG A 129 8.16 48.55 24.83
N VAL A 130 8.61 49.12 23.71
CA VAL A 130 8.64 48.44 22.43
C VAL A 130 10.07 48.28 21.93
N THR A 131 10.34 47.19 21.23
CA THR A 131 11.62 46.94 20.59
C THR A 131 11.42 46.85 19.09
N ILE A 132 12.09 47.73 18.34
CA ILE A 132 12.08 47.82 16.88
C ILE A 132 13.34 47.16 16.36
N GLN A 133 13.19 46.18 15.47
CA GLN A 133 14.30 45.46 14.86
C GLN A 133 14.15 45.45 13.35
N GLU A 134 15.27 45.38 12.63
CA GLU A 134 15.26 45.20 11.19
C GLU A 134 14.61 43.87 10.81
N ARG A 135 13.77 43.94 9.78
CA ARG A 135 13.14 42.78 9.17
C ARG A 135 14.06 42.24 8.10
N VAL A 136 14.50 41.00 8.31
CA VAL A 136 15.32 40.26 7.36
C VAL A 136 14.53 39.09 6.80
N LYS A 137 14.99 38.56 5.65
CA LYS A 137 14.44 37.36 5.04
C LYS A 137 15.52 36.32 4.83
N LYS A 138 15.16 35.05 4.95
CA LYS A 138 16.04 33.92 4.64
C LYS A 138 15.23 32.79 4.02
N ALA A 139 15.81 32.14 3.02
CA ALA A 139 15.19 30.99 2.37
C ALA A 139 15.43 29.72 3.19
N PHE A 140 14.39 28.92 3.37
CA PHE A 140 14.45 27.63 4.06
C PHE A 140 13.85 26.53 3.19
N PRO A 141 14.48 25.33 3.15
CA PRO A 141 13.90 24.19 2.44
C PRO A 141 12.62 23.72 3.14
N VAL A 142 11.64 23.30 2.36
CA VAL A 142 10.39 22.74 2.89
C VAL A 142 10.49 21.22 2.95
N GLU A 143 10.05 20.64 4.06
CA GLU A 143 9.94 19.20 4.27
C GLU A 143 8.46 18.77 4.27
N VAL A 144 8.17 17.56 3.78
CA VAL A 144 6.83 16.97 3.92
C VAL A 144 6.77 16.11 5.17
N SER A 145 5.70 16.23 5.92
CA SER A 145 5.32 15.30 6.99
C SER A 145 3.99 14.65 6.65
N PHE A 146 3.99 13.31 6.59
CA PHE A 146 2.78 12.56 6.28
C PHE A 146 1.95 12.30 7.52
N VAL A 147 0.64 12.49 7.40
CA VAL A 147 -0.35 11.99 8.36
C VAL A 147 -1.04 10.76 7.76
N ASN A 148 -1.41 9.81 8.62
CA ASN A 148 -2.07 8.56 8.22
C ASN A 148 -1.30 7.73 7.17
N ALA A 149 0.04 7.74 7.23
CA ALA A 149 0.87 6.99 6.28
C ALA A 149 0.59 5.47 6.26
N ASN A 150 0.15 4.91 7.40
CA ASN A 150 -0.26 3.51 7.54
C ASN A 150 -1.71 3.24 7.11
N GLN A 151 -2.48 4.25 6.70
CA GLN A 151 -3.87 4.12 6.26
C GLN A 151 -4.03 4.31 4.74
N MET A 152 -2.93 4.20 3.98
CA MET A 152 -3.01 4.10 2.51
C MET A 152 -3.79 2.85 2.10
N LYS A 153 -4.29 2.82 0.85
CA LYS A 153 -4.92 1.61 0.33
C LYS A 153 -3.92 0.47 0.30
N GLU A 154 -4.33 -0.73 0.72
CA GLU A 154 -3.46 -1.90 0.76
C GLU A 154 -2.82 -2.19 -0.61
N GLY A 155 -1.52 -2.52 -0.61
CA GLY A 155 -0.73 -2.74 -1.83
C GLY A 155 -0.12 -1.47 -2.44
N TYR A 156 -0.50 -0.28 -1.96
CA TYR A 156 0.06 0.98 -2.42
C TYR A 156 1.06 1.56 -1.43
N GLN A 157 2.04 2.29 -1.96
CA GLN A 157 2.98 3.06 -1.17
C GLN A 157 3.28 4.41 -1.84
N ALA A 158 3.59 5.41 -1.01
CA ALA A 158 4.13 6.67 -1.50
C ALA A 158 5.56 6.46 -2.02
N ASP A 159 5.85 7.05 -3.18
CA ASP A 159 7.20 7.13 -3.71
C ASP A 159 7.82 8.51 -3.41
N LYS A 160 8.98 8.82 -4.00
CA LYS A 160 9.68 10.09 -3.79
C LYS A 160 8.79 11.30 -4.09
N VAL A 161 8.48 12.07 -3.05
CA VAL A 161 7.64 13.27 -3.11
C VAL A 161 8.38 14.46 -3.71
N SER A 162 7.62 15.32 -4.37
CA SER A 162 8.10 16.58 -4.96
C SER A 162 7.33 17.76 -4.40
N ILE A 163 8.06 18.83 -4.06
CA ILE A 163 7.50 20.07 -3.50
C ILE A 163 7.85 21.23 -4.42
N LYS A 164 6.87 22.07 -4.74
CA LYS A 164 7.04 23.25 -5.59
C LYS A 164 6.38 24.49 -4.97
N PRO A 165 7.14 25.56 -4.67
CA PRO A 165 8.61 25.61 -4.62
C PRO A 165 9.18 24.72 -3.49
N GLY A 166 10.41 24.23 -3.67
CA GLY A 166 11.08 23.39 -2.66
C GLY A 166 11.67 24.16 -1.47
N ALA A 167 11.63 25.48 -1.53
CA ALA A 167 12.05 26.39 -0.47
C ALA A 167 11.13 27.60 -0.42
N VAL A 168 11.03 28.24 0.74
CA VAL A 168 10.23 29.45 0.95
C VAL A 168 11.04 30.51 1.68
N ASP A 169 10.73 31.78 1.41
CA ASP A 169 11.29 32.91 2.15
C ASP A 169 10.54 33.08 3.46
N ILE A 170 11.25 33.07 4.57
CA ILE A 170 10.72 33.37 5.91
C ILE A 170 11.21 34.75 6.32
N TYR A 171 10.30 35.57 6.84
CA TYR A 171 10.59 36.92 7.29
C TYR A 171 10.48 37.04 8.80
N GLY A 172 11.42 37.74 9.41
CA GLY A 172 11.46 37.96 10.84
C GLY A 172 12.70 38.74 11.26
N THR A 173 12.98 38.75 12.55
CA THR A 173 14.25 39.25 13.10
C THR A 173 15.37 38.23 12.89
N ALA A 174 16.64 38.67 12.91
CA ALA A 174 17.78 37.76 12.78
C ALA A 174 17.75 36.63 13.83
N GLU A 175 17.43 36.96 15.08
CA GLU A 175 17.31 35.99 16.19
C GLU A 175 16.20 34.96 15.94
N GLN A 176 15.01 35.40 15.49
CA GLN A 176 13.92 34.48 15.16
C GLN A 176 14.30 33.53 14.02
N LEU A 177 14.95 34.04 12.97
CA LEU A 177 15.39 33.21 11.85
C LEU A 177 16.49 32.21 12.24
N GLU A 178 17.33 32.53 13.23
CA GLU A 178 18.30 31.59 13.79
C GLU A 178 17.65 30.49 14.63
N GLN A 179 16.47 30.73 15.19
CA GLN A 179 15.72 29.73 15.96
C GLN A 179 14.93 28.76 15.08
N VAL A 180 14.72 29.08 13.79
CA VAL A 180 14.04 28.18 12.83
C VAL A 180 14.80 26.86 12.72
N GLY A 181 14.14 25.77 13.11
CA GLY A 181 14.68 24.42 13.05
C GLY A 181 14.19 23.64 11.84
N ALA A 182 12.90 23.74 11.52
CA ALA A 182 12.29 23.02 10.41
C ALA A 182 11.12 23.78 9.80
N VAL A 183 10.92 23.62 8.50
CA VAL A 183 9.79 24.17 7.76
C VAL A 183 9.06 23.01 7.11
N ARG A 184 7.81 22.79 7.51
CA ARG A 184 7.07 21.58 7.16
C ARG A 184 5.72 21.86 6.54
N VAL A 185 5.29 20.95 5.69
CA VAL A 185 3.92 20.85 5.18
C VAL A 185 3.33 19.50 5.54
N LEU A 186 2.07 19.51 5.96
CA LEU A 186 1.32 18.30 6.29
C LEU A 186 0.59 17.79 5.06
N THR A 187 0.74 16.50 4.76
CA THR A 187 0.03 15.82 3.67
C THR A 187 -0.62 14.54 4.18
N ASP A 188 -1.91 14.37 3.92
CA ASP A 188 -2.68 13.19 4.34
C ASP A 188 -2.61 12.09 3.28
N LEU A 189 -2.26 10.88 3.69
CA LEU A 189 -2.16 9.70 2.83
C LEU A 189 -3.34 8.73 2.99
N LYS A 190 -4.32 9.06 3.84
CA LYS A 190 -5.47 8.17 4.10
C LYS A 190 -6.20 7.79 2.81
N GLY A 191 -6.32 6.49 2.57
CA GLY A 191 -7.01 5.92 1.41
C GLY A 191 -6.35 6.18 0.06
N ALA A 192 -5.14 6.76 0.02
CA ALA A 192 -4.46 7.09 -1.22
C ALA A 192 -4.13 5.82 -2.02
N SER A 193 -4.51 5.82 -3.30
CA SER A 193 -4.25 4.73 -4.26
C SER A 193 -3.82 5.22 -5.63
N GLN A 194 -3.68 6.54 -5.81
CA GLN A 194 -3.27 7.19 -7.04
C GLN A 194 -2.42 8.41 -6.69
N THR A 195 -1.50 8.76 -7.58
CA THR A 195 -0.71 9.98 -7.47
C THR A 195 -1.63 11.18 -7.34
N PHE A 196 -1.34 12.07 -6.38
CA PHE A 196 -2.11 13.28 -6.19
C PHE A 196 -1.19 14.48 -5.93
N THR A 197 -1.73 15.66 -6.22
CA THR A 197 -1.08 16.94 -5.95
C THR A 197 -2.01 17.78 -5.09
N LYS A 198 -1.47 18.37 -4.02
CA LYS A 198 -2.24 19.18 -3.09
C LYS A 198 -1.45 20.42 -2.67
N GLU A 199 -2.14 21.55 -2.57
CA GLU A 199 -1.58 22.73 -1.93
C GLU A 199 -1.62 22.57 -0.41
N ALA A 200 -0.47 22.75 0.22
CA ALA A 200 -0.31 22.59 1.66
C ALA A 200 0.28 23.87 2.26
N ARG A 201 -0.29 24.29 3.39
CA ARG A 201 0.17 25.48 4.12
C ARG A 201 1.50 25.19 4.80
N VAL A 202 2.45 26.09 4.62
CA VAL A 202 3.74 26.04 5.29
C VAL A 202 3.58 26.29 6.78
N THR A 203 4.20 25.45 7.60
CA THR A 203 4.28 25.63 9.05
C THR A 203 5.74 25.64 9.48
N ILE A 204 6.11 26.64 10.30
CA ILE A 204 7.47 26.83 10.77
C ILE A 204 7.58 26.30 12.20
N TYR A 205 8.67 25.59 12.48
CA TYR A 205 9.00 25.06 13.79
C TYR A 205 10.38 25.56 14.22
N ASP A 206 10.51 25.88 15.50
CA ASP A 206 11.79 26.20 16.12
C ASP A 206 12.66 24.93 16.30
N LYS A 207 13.92 25.12 16.72
CA LYS A 207 14.86 24.01 17.04
C LYS A 207 14.36 23.05 18.13
N THR A 208 13.36 23.44 18.91
CA THR A 208 12.73 22.60 19.96
C THR A 208 11.45 21.91 19.48
N GLY A 209 11.04 22.13 18.22
CA GLY A 209 9.84 21.55 17.63
C GLY A 209 8.54 22.32 17.95
N ARG A 210 8.62 23.53 18.51
CA ARG A 210 7.44 24.37 18.76
C ARG A 210 7.12 25.21 17.54
N ARG A 211 5.83 25.41 17.26
CA ARG A 211 5.38 26.22 16.13
C ARG A 211 5.76 27.68 16.34
N MET A 212 6.30 28.30 15.30
CA MET A 212 6.57 29.74 15.22
C MET A 212 5.55 30.40 14.29
N ASP A 213 5.09 31.59 14.66
CA ASP A 213 4.20 32.39 13.81
C ASP A 213 5.00 33.49 13.12
N LEU A 214 5.60 33.13 11.98
CA LEU A 214 6.37 34.05 11.14
C LEU A 214 5.77 34.07 9.73
N GLN A 215 5.90 35.19 9.05
CA GLN A 215 5.40 35.34 7.70
C GLN A 215 6.27 34.56 6.70
N THR A 216 5.62 33.88 5.76
CA THR A 216 6.28 33.09 4.71
C THR A 216 5.81 33.50 3.33
N LYS A 217 6.69 33.42 2.34
CA LYS A 217 6.35 33.64 0.94
C LYS A 217 6.97 32.56 0.05
N PRO A 218 6.16 31.77 -0.69
CA PRO A 218 4.70 31.66 -0.58
C PRO A 218 4.23 31.02 0.74
N GLU A 219 2.98 31.29 1.15
CA GLU A 219 2.36 30.64 2.33
C GLU A 219 1.93 29.19 2.07
N PHE A 220 1.71 28.86 0.80
CA PHE A 220 1.30 27.54 0.35
C PHE A 220 2.31 27.04 -0.68
N VAL A 221 2.58 25.73 -0.63
CA VAL A 221 3.39 25.05 -1.64
C VAL A 221 2.61 23.88 -2.21
N SER A 222 2.87 23.55 -3.46
CA SER A 222 2.29 22.40 -4.14
C SER A 222 3.10 21.16 -3.81
N VAL A 223 2.46 20.16 -3.20
CA VAL A 223 3.04 18.87 -2.85
C VAL A 223 2.47 17.82 -3.78
N THR A 224 3.32 17.19 -4.59
CA THR A 224 2.96 16.05 -5.43
C THR A 224 3.48 14.78 -4.78
N VAL A 225 2.56 13.88 -4.42
CA VAL A 225 2.87 12.57 -3.85
C VAL A 225 2.58 11.50 -4.90
N PRO A 226 3.62 10.93 -5.54
CA PRO A 226 3.42 9.78 -6.39
C PRO A 226 3.02 8.57 -5.55
N VAL A 227 1.97 7.87 -5.97
CA VAL A 227 1.50 6.65 -5.30
C VAL A 227 1.64 5.50 -6.28
N ILE A 228 2.46 4.53 -5.93
CA ILE A 228 2.76 3.37 -6.75
C ILE A 228 2.24 2.11 -6.09
N SER A 229 1.93 1.10 -6.90
CA SER A 229 1.73 -0.28 -6.45
C SER A 229 2.96 -1.06 -6.88
N PRO A 230 3.95 -1.29 -6.00
CA PRO A 230 5.15 -2.03 -6.37
C PRO A 230 4.78 -3.44 -6.80
N GLU A 231 5.51 -3.93 -7.78
CA GLU A 231 5.25 -5.22 -8.40
C GLU A 231 6.56 -5.93 -8.75
N LYS A 232 6.50 -7.25 -8.83
CA LYS A 232 7.61 -8.11 -9.25
C LYS A 232 7.07 -9.30 -10.03
N SER A 233 7.61 -9.55 -11.23
CA SER A 233 7.37 -10.80 -11.95
C SER A 233 8.20 -11.92 -11.35
N VAL A 234 7.59 -13.05 -11.05
CA VAL A 234 8.28 -14.24 -10.54
C VAL A 234 7.78 -15.50 -11.24
N PRO A 235 8.65 -16.50 -11.48
CA PRO A 235 8.27 -17.74 -12.13
C PRO A 235 7.39 -18.61 -11.23
N ILE A 236 6.55 -19.42 -11.86
CA ILE A 236 5.75 -20.45 -11.20
C ILE A 236 6.56 -21.74 -11.09
N LYS A 237 6.69 -22.30 -9.88
CA LYS A 237 7.23 -23.64 -9.67
C LYS A 237 6.08 -24.62 -9.42
N VAL A 238 6.13 -25.73 -10.15
CA VAL A 238 5.20 -26.85 -10.00
C VAL A 238 5.93 -28.01 -9.35
N ASP A 239 5.44 -28.43 -8.20
CA ASP A 239 5.93 -29.60 -7.48
C ASP A 239 5.24 -30.87 -8.01
N GLN A 240 6.02 -31.92 -8.20
CA GLN A 240 5.53 -33.21 -8.69
C GLN A 240 5.26 -34.13 -7.50
N LYS A 241 4.09 -34.77 -7.48
CA LYS A 241 3.73 -35.78 -6.50
C LYS A 241 3.45 -37.12 -7.18
N GLY A 242 3.92 -38.20 -6.58
CA GLY A 242 3.73 -39.55 -7.11
C GLY A 242 4.72 -39.89 -8.22
N ALA A 243 4.43 -40.94 -8.96
CA ALA A 243 5.23 -41.40 -10.09
C ALA A 243 4.32 -41.76 -11.27
N LEU A 244 4.80 -41.54 -12.49
CA LEU A 244 4.05 -41.94 -13.67
C LEU A 244 3.83 -43.47 -13.69
N PRO A 245 2.68 -43.95 -14.20
CA PRO A 245 2.43 -45.37 -14.38
C PRO A 245 3.50 -46.07 -15.24
N ASN A 246 3.71 -47.37 -15.02
CA ASN A 246 4.66 -48.16 -15.80
C ASN A 246 4.40 -48.04 -17.31
N GLY A 247 5.47 -47.79 -18.08
CA GLY A 247 5.40 -47.60 -19.53
C GLY A 247 4.98 -46.19 -19.96
N VAL A 248 4.92 -45.22 -19.03
CA VAL A 248 4.65 -43.81 -19.32
C VAL A 248 5.85 -42.97 -18.89
N HIS A 249 6.33 -42.11 -19.80
CA HIS A 249 7.51 -41.26 -19.59
C HIS A 249 7.14 -39.78 -19.69
N LEU A 250 7.61 -38.98 -18.74
CA LEU A 250 7.38 -37.53 -18.72
C LEU A 250 8.20 -36.86 -19.82
N VAL A 251 7.55 -36.06 -20.68
CA VAL A 251 8.23 -35.23 -21.68
C VAL A 251 8.49 -33.85 -21.12
N SER A 252 7.44 -33.19 -20.62
CA SER A 252 7.52 -31.82 -20.14
C SER A 252 6.32 -31.47 -19.27
N ILE A 253 6.54 -30.56 -18.33
CA ILE A 253 5.48 -29.84 -17.61
C ILE A 253 5.68 -28.36 -17.94
N GLN A 254 4.67 -27.73 -18.50
CA GLN A 254 4.68 -26.32 -18.88
C GLN A 254 3.51 -25.60 -18.21
N THR A 255 3.73 -24.37 -17.78
CA THR A 255 2.70 -23.52 -17.18
C THR A 255 2.38 -22.35 -18.10
N ASP A 256 1.10 -22.02 -18.23
CA ASP A 256 0.63 -20.81 -18.91
C ASP A 256 -0.27 -20.01 -17.95
N PRO A 257 0.20 -18.86 -17.44
CA PRO A 257 1.48 -18.21 -17.74
C PRO A 257 2.70 -18.90 -17.07
N GLU A 258 3.91 -18.66 -17.58
CA GLU A 258 5.17 -19.12 -16.97
C GLU A 258 5.58 -18.29 -15.73
N GLU A 259 5.23 -17.01 -15.73
CA GLU A 259 5.47 -16.07 -14.63
C GLU A 259 4.19 -15.33 -14.24
N VAL A 260 4.12 -14.91 -12.98
CA VAL A 260 3.02 -14.09 -12.46
C VAL A 260 3.57 -12.84 -11.79
N THR A 261 2.88 -11.72 -12.00
CA THR A 261 3.18 -10.45 -11.35
C THR A 261 2.58 -10.45 -9.95
N VAL A 262 3.44 -10.27 -8.96
CA VAL A 262 3.09 -10.17 -7.55
C VAL A 262 3.14 -8.71 -7.13
N TYR A 263 2.07 -8.23 -6.50
CA TYR A 263 1.94 -6.86 -6.01
C TYR A 263 2.04 -6.84 -4.49
N GLY A 264 2.80 -5.89 -3.94
CA GLY A 264 2.95 -5.76 -2.49
C GLY A 264 4.05 -4.78 -2.08
N PRO A 265 4.31 -4.65 -0.77
CA PRO A 265 5.39 -3.81 -0.25
C PRO A 265 6.75 -4.24 -0.81
N LYS A 266 7.63 -3.28 -1.14
CA LYS A 266 8.97 -3.56 -1.71
C LYS A 266 9.78 -4.56 -0.88
N ASP A 267 9.70 -4.48 0.45
CA ASP A 267 10.44 -5.39 1.34
C ASP A 267 9.91 -6.83 1.26
N SER A 268 8.59 -7.02 1.18
CA SER A 268 7.98 -8.33 0.97
C SER A 268 8.33 -8.92 -0.39
N LEU A 269 8.24 -8.11 -1.46
CA LEU A 269 8.54 -8.55 -2.83
C LEU A 269 9.99 -9.00 -3.01
N ARG A 270 10.94 -8.43 -2.24
CA ARG A 270 12.35 -8.86 -2.28
C ARG A 270 12.51 -10.33 -1.89
N SER A 271 11.78 -10.79 -0.88
CA SER A 271 11.84 -12.19 -0.42
C SER A 271 11.11 -13.20 -1.31
N ILE A 272 10.27 -12.75 -2.24
CA ILE A 272 9.49 -13.65 -3.10
C ILE A 272 10.31 -13.92 -4.37
N GLU A 273 10.90 -15.10 -4.50
CA GLU A 273 11.70 -15.50 -5.67
C GLU A 273 10.90 -16.28 -6.71
N SER A 274 9.93 -17.08 -6.27
CA SER A 274 9.04 -17.88 -7.11
C SER A 274 7.70 -18.10 -6.43
N ILE A 275 6.68 -18.47 -7.19
CA ILE A 275 5.44 -19.02 -6.61
C ILE A 275 5.63 -20.51 -6.35
N GLU A 276 5.31 -20.94 -5.14
CA GLU A 276 5.41 -22.34 -4.68
C GLU A 276 4.04 -22.84 -4.19
N GLY A 277 3.89 -24.16 -4.04
CA GLY A 277 2.68 -24.76 -3.49
C GLY A 277 1.65 -25.22 -4.52
N ILE A 278 2.00 -25.22 -5.81
CA ILE A 278 1.21 -25.83 -6.88
C ILE A 278 1.73 -27.25 -7.08
N VAL A 279 0.87 -28.25 -6.87
CA VAL A 279 1.25 -29.66 -6.92
C VAL A 279 0.50 -30.37 -8.04
N VAL A 280 1.23 -31.11 -8.88
CA VAL A 280 0.67 -31.99 -9.91
C VAL A 280 0.87 -33.45 -9.50
N ASP A 281 -0.25 -34.18 -9.42
CA ASP A 281 -0.27 -35.62 -9.15
C ASP A 281 -0.06 -36.39 -10.46
N LEU A 282 1.06 -37.11 -10.54
CA LEU A 282 1.47 -37.87 -11.73
C LEU A 282 0.86 -39.28 -11.79
N ASP A 283 0.33 -39.82 -10.68
CA ASP A 283 -0.08 -41.22 -10.58
C ASP A 283 -1.21 -41.59 -11.57
N LYS A 284 -1.99 -40.59 -11.98
CA LYS A 284 -3.16 -40.75 -12.87
C LYS A 284 -2.92 -40.30 -14.30
N ILE A 285 -1.75 -39.74 -14.60
CA ILE A 285 -1.46 -39.18 -15.92
C ILE A 285 -0.96 -40.30 -16.83
N THR A 286 -1.77 -40.64 -17.83
CA THR A 286 -1.38 -41.60 -18.87
C THR A 286 -1.21 -40.96 -20.24
N GLU A 287 -1.90 -39.86 -20.52
CA GLU A 287 -1.87 -39.14 -21.80
C GLU A 287 -1.64 -37.65 -21.57
N ASP A 288 -1.31 -36.93 -22.65
CA ASP A 288 -1.19 -35.47 -22.63
C ASP A 288 -2.46 -34.85 -22.04
N THR A 289 -2.28 -33.99 -21.04
CA THR A 289 -3.39 -33.39 -20.32
C THR A 289 -3.07 -31.95 -19.92
N THR A 290 -4.12 -31.16 -19.76
CA THR A 290 -4.04 -29.80 -19.25
C THR A 290 -4.91 -29.70 -18.01
N LEU A 291 -4.30 -29.23 -16.92
CA LEU A 291 -4.93 -29.06 -15.62
C LEU A 291 -4.99 -27.56 -15.29
N GLU A 292 -6.04 -27.11 -14.61
CA GLU A 292 -6.11 -25.76 -14.05
C GLU A 292 -5.85 -25.84 -12.55
N ALA A 293 -5.01 -24.94 -12.04
CA ALA A 293 -4.69 -24.86 -10.63
C ALA A 293 -4.77 -23.41 -10.12
N ASP A 294 -5.22 -23.25 -8.88
CA ASP A 294 -5.18 -21.98 -8.18
C ASP A 294 -3.75 -21.64 -7.77
N ILE A 295 -3.38 -20.37 -7.93
CA ILE A 295 -2.08 -19.84 -7.55
C ILE A 295 -2.17 -19.31 -6.11
N PRO A 296 -1.46 -19.91 -5.14
CA PRO A 296 -1.49 -19.45 -3.76
C PRO A 296 -0.84 -18.07 -3.65
N LEU A 297 -1.49 -17.15 -2.92
CA LEU A 297 -0.94 -15.82 -2.67
C LEU A 297 0.27 -15.93 -1.72
N PRO A 298 1.49 -15.53 -2.15
CA PRO A 298 2.67 -15.59 -1.29
C PRO A 298 2.51 -14.72 -0.05
N LYS A 299 3.13 -15.11 1.06
CA LYS A 299 3.09 -14.32 2.31
C LYS A 299 3.66 -12.92 2.07
N GLY A 300 2.92 -11.90 2.50
CA GLY A 300 3.31 -10.49 2.33
C GLY A 300 3.00 -9.89 0.95
N ALA A 301 2.49 -10.69 0.00
CA ALA A 301 1.85 -10.18 -1.20
C ALA A 301 0.41 -9.75 -0.92
N VAL A 302 -0.07 -8.78 -1.70
CA VAL A 302 -1.43 -8.22 -1.60
C VAL A 302 -2.29 -8.73 -2.76
N LYS A 303 -1.71 -8.85 -3.96
CA LYS A 303 -2.44 -9.23 -5.17
C LYS A 303 -1.53 -9.97 -6.16
N LEU A 304 -2.12 -10.79 -7.01
CA LEU A 304 -1.49 -11.42 -8.18
C LEU A 304 -2.13 -10.89 -9.48
N SER A 305 -1.39 -10.91 -10.60
CA SER A 305 -1.95 -10.60 -11.92
C SER A 305 -2.94 -11.67 -12.40
N SER A 306 -2.69 -12.94 -12.06
CA SER A 306 -3.59 -14.07 -12.27
C SER A 306 -3.73 -14.88 -11.00
N SER A 307 -4.93 -15.36 -10.71
CA SER A 307 -5.21 -16.28 -9.61
C SER A 307 -5.17 -17.75 -10.03
N THR A 308 -5.13 -18.04 -11.33
CA THR A 308 -5.08 -19.41 -11.85
C THR A 308 -3.97 -19.57 -12.90
N VAL A 309 -3.50 -20.81 -13.06
CA VAL A 309 -2.51 -21.23 -14.05
C VAL A 309 -2.97 -22.50 -14.74
N GLN A 310 -2.76 -22.58 -16.06
CA GLN A 310 -2.92 -23.83 -16.81
C GLN A 310 -1.60 -24.58 -16.84
N ILE A 311 -1.64 -25.86 -16.47
CA ILE A 311 -0.48 -26.74 -16.42
C ILE A 311 -0.67 -27.82 -17.48
N THR A 312 0.15 -27.77 -18.53
CA THR A 312 0.17 -28.78 -19.58
C THR A 312 1.25 -29.81 -19.29
N VAL A 313 0.81 -31.05 -19.06
CA VAL A 313 1.68 -32.21 -18.86
C VAL A 313 1.70 -33.01 -20.14
N ARG A 314 2.89 -33.18 -20.74
CA ARG A 314 3.09 -34.04 -21.91
C ARG A 314 3.81 -35.31 -21.53
N VAL A 315 3.31 -36.44 -22.02
CA VAL A 315 3.85 -37.77 -21.74
C VAL A 315 3.98 -38.60 -23.01
N LYS A 316 4.88 -39.58 -22.98
CA LYS A 316 5.01 -40.60 -24.02
C LYS A 316 4.69 -41.96 -23.42
N LYS A 317 3.97 -42.78 -24.19
CA LYS A 317 3.70 -44.17 -23.84
C LYS A 317 4.63 -45.10 -24.60
N ASP A 318 5.14 -46.10 -23.90
CA ASP A 318 5.75 -47.26 -24.51
C ASP A 318 4.70 -48.05 -25.29
N GLU A 319 5.13 -48.67 -26.38
CA GLU A 319 4.33 -49.59 -27.17
C GLU A 319 4.89 -51.00 -27.02
N ASN A 320 3.98 -51.97 -26.95
CA ASN A 320 4.33 -53.38 -26.88
C ASN A 320 4.03 -54.03 -28.23
N ARG A 321 4.99 -54.79 -28.75
CA ARG A 321 4.79 -55.60 -29.95
C ARG A 321 5.31 -57.01 -29.74
N ALA A 322 4.41 -57.98 -29.89
CA ALA A 322 4.75 -59.38 -29.82
C ALA A 322 5.24 -59.91 -31.17
N PHE A 323 6.29 -60.73 -31.11
CA PHE A 323 6.83 -61.51 -32.21
C PHE A 323 6.77 -62.98 -31.81
N THR A 324 5.99 -63.81 -32.51
CA THR A 324 5.70 -65.20 -32.08
C THR A 324 6.72 -66.23 -32.54
N ASP A 325 7.47 -65.95 -33.60
CA ASP A 325 8.27 -66.94 -34.34
C ASP A 325 9.72 -66.47 -34.55
N VAL A 326 10.37 -65.98 -33.50
CA VAL A 326 11.74 -65.47 -33.59
C VAL A 326 12.74 -66.64 -33.49
N PRO A 327 13.60 -66.87 -34.49
CA PRO A 327 14.54 -68.00 -34.49
C PRO A 327 15.66 -67.82 -33.46
N LEU A 328 16.00 -68.89 -32.74
CA LEU A 328 17.13 -68.91 -31.82
C LEU A 328 18.45 -69.10 -32.56
N THR A 329 19.42 -68.25 -32.24
CA THR A 329 20.80 -68.43 -32.71
C THR A 329 21.60 -69.25 -31.71
N VAL A 330 22.40 -70.21 -32.18
CA VAL A 330 23.24 -71.03 -31.31
C VAL A 330 24.67 -70.48 -31.34
N LYS A 331 25.24 -70.19 -30.16
CA LYS A 331 26.64 -69.78 -30.01
C LYS A 331 27.42 -70.84 -29.22
N GLY A 332 28.68 -71.06 -29.59
CA GLY A 332 29.59 -71.94 -28.84
C GLY A 332 29.42 -73.45 -29.08
N LEU A 333 28.68 -73.89 -30.11
CA LEU A 333 28.60 -75.31 -30.48
C LEU A 333 29.87 -75.74 -31.21
N GLY A 334 30.56 -76.78 -30.72
CA GLY A 334 31.75 -77.35 -31.36
C GLY A 334 31.45 -77.98 -32.73
N THR A 335 32.42 -77.97 -33.64
CA THR A 335 32.27 -78.41 -35.05
C THR A 335 31.88 -79.89 -35.22
N GLY A 336 32.17 -80.73 -34.23
CA GLY A 336 31.85 -82.17 -34.18
C GLY A 336 30.49 -82.51 -33.57
N TYR A 337 29.67 -81.52 -33.22
CA TYR A 337 28.37 -81.73 -32.58
C TYR A 337 27.21 -81.23 -33.47
N SER A 338 26.03 -81.81 -33.26
CA SER A 338 24.76 -81.35 -33.80
C SER A 338 23.80 -81.05 -32.64
N LEU A 339 22.90 -80.09 -32.85
CA LEU A 339 21.92 -79.66 -31.85
C LEU A 339 20.51 -80.04 -32.27
N ASN A 340 19.78 -80.68 -31.38
CA ASN A 340 18.35 -80.94 -31.54
C ASN A 340 17.56 -80.12 -30.49
N PHE A 341 16.59 -79.33 -30.94
CA PHE A 341 15.69 -78.60 -30.03
C PHE A 341 14.57 -79.53 -29.57
N LEU A 342 14.50 -79.80 -28.27
CA LEU A 342 13.43 -80.61 -27.69
C LEU A 342 12.22 -79.75 -27.31
N GLU A 343 12.46 -78.56 -26.75
CA GLU A 343 11.41 -77.63 -26.34
C GLU A 343 11.91 -76.18 -26.39
N PRO A 344 11.41 -75.33 -27.32
CA PRO A 344 10.41 -75.64 -28.35
C PRO A 344 11.02 -76.40 -29.54
N LYS A 345 10.33 -77.44 -30.03
CA LYS A 345 10.79 -78.27 -31.18
C LYS A 345 11.07 -77.48 -32.46
N THR A 346 10.48 -76.30 -32.59
CA THR A 346 10.63 -75.43 -33.75
C THR A 346 11.93 -74.61 -33.72
N GLY A 347 12.65 -74.56 -32.59
CA GLY A 347 13.81 -73.68 -32.41
C GLY A 347 13.47 -72.18 -32.47
N LYS A 348 12.20 -71.83 -32.31
CA LYS A 348 11.69 -70.46 -32.34
C LYS A 348 10.98 -70.13 -31.04
N ILE A 349 11.09 -68.89 -30.60
CA ILE A 349 10.48 -68.40 -29.36
C ILE A 349 9.65 -67.15 -29.60
N ALA A 350 8.70 -66.92 -28.70
CA ALA A 350 7.98 -65.66 -28.61
C ALA A 350 8.83 -64.60 -27.87
N VAL A 351 8.85 -63.39 -28.41
CA VAL A 351 9.53 -62.23 -27.84
C VAL A 351 8.58 -61.03 -27.88
N GLU A 352 8.42 -60.33 -26.76
CA GLU A 352 7.70 -59.07 -26.69
C GLU A 352 8.69 -57.91 -26.63
N ALA A 353 8.66 -57.03 -27.63
CA ALA A 353 9.43 -55.80 -27.65
C ALA A 353 8.66 -54.69 -26.93
N VAL A 354 9.34 -53.95 -26.05
CA VAL A 354 8.77 -52.83 -25.27
C VAL A 354 9.70 -51.61 -25.39
N GLY A 355 9.15 -50.48 -25.83
CA GLY A 355 9.87 -49.20 -25.94
C GLY A 355 9.09 -48.15 -26.73
N ASP A 356 9.77 -47.12 -27.22
CA ASP A 356 9.17 -46.02 -27.97
C ASP A 356 8.31 -46.49 -29.16
N LYS A 357 7.09 -45.96 -29.28
CA LYS A 357 6.12 -46.27 -30.35
C LYS A 357 6.75 -46.34 -31.75
N GLN A 358 7.50 -45.30 -32.14
CA GLN A 358 8.12 -45.24 -33.47
C GLN A 358 9.18 -46.33 -33.66
N THR A 359 9.97 -46.62 -32.63
CA THR A 359 11.05 -47.61 -32.70
C THR A 359 10.50 -49.03 -32.71
N VAL A 360 9.49 -49.32 -31.89
CA VAL A 360 8.83 -50.63 -31.83
C VAL A 360 8.04 -50.92 -33.12
N ALA A 361 7.38 -49.91 -33.70
CA ALA A 361 6.68 -50.05 -34.97
C ALA A 361 7.62 -50.39 -36.14
N GLN A 362 8.84 -49.85 -36.15
CA GLN A 362 9.84 -50.10 -37.19
C GLN A 362 10.67 -51.38 -36.99
N LEU A 363 10.58 -51.99 -35.80
CA LEU A 363 11.36 -53.18 -35.48
C LEU A 363 10.90 -54.38 -36.33
N THR A 364 11.87 -55.07 -36.94
CA THR A 364 11.64 -56.27 -37.74
C THR A 364 12.15 -57.51 -37.02
N ALA A 365 11.54 -58.67 -37.28
CA ALA A 365 11.93 -59.93 -36.65
C ALA A 365 13.41 -60.30 -36.88
N ALA A 366 14.01 -59.87 -38.01
CA ALA A 366 15.41 -60.13 -38.33
C ALA A 366 16.41 -59.39 -37.42
N GLN A 367 15.98 -58.28 -36.82
CA GLN A 367 16.81 -57.49 -35.88
C GLN A 367 16.76 -58.07 -34.46
N ILE A 368 15.80 -58.95 -34.18
CA ILE A 368 15.62 -59.60 -32.88
C ILE A 368 16.39 -60.91 -32.91
N GLN A 369 17.54 -60.95 -32.23
CA GLN A 369 18.47 -62.09 -32.27
C GLN A 369 18.62 -62.71 -30.88
N PRO A 370 17.62 -63.46 -30.39
CA PRO A 370 17.78 -64.25 -29.18
C PRO A 370 18.76 -65.40 -29.48
N PHE A 371 19.59 -65.72 -28.49
CA PHE A 371 20.60 -66.76 -28.63
C PHE A 371 20.73 -67.60 -27.38
N ILE A 372 21.19 -68.83 -27.55
CA ILE A 372 21.62 -69.72 -26.48
C ILE A 372 23.13 -69.92 -26.59
N SER A 373 23.81 -69.94 -25.45
CA SER A 373 25.24 -70.25 -25.39
C SER A 373 25.43 -71.69 -24.94
N LEU A 374 26.11 -72.49 -25.76
CA LEU A 374 26.46 -73.88 -25.48
C LEU A 374 27.96 -74.05 -25.18
N GLN A 375 28.63 -72.94 -24.86
CA GLN A 375 30.02 -72.98 -24.44
C GLN A 375 30.15 -73.85 -23.18
N ASP A 376 31.04 -74.83 -23.23
CA ASP A 376 31.29 -75.82 -22.16
C ASP A 376 30.12 -76.78 -21.85
N ILE A 377 29.15 -76.90 -22.75
CA ILE A 377 28.05 -77.89 -22.63
C ILE A 377 28.43 -79.20 -23.33
N GLY A 378 28.31 -80.32 -22.59
CA GLY A 378 28.63 -81.67 -23.06
C GLY A 378 27.52 -82.34 -23.87
N LEU A 379 27.71 -83.63 -24.19
CA LEU A 379 26.70 -84.45 -24.84
C LEU A 379 25.52 -84.73 -23.89
N GLY A 380 24.31 -84.80 -24.46
CA GLY A 380 23.08 -85.13 -23.73
C GLY A 380 22.07 -83.98 -23.70
N THR A 381 21.07 -84.12 -22.84
CA THR A 381 19.98 -83.15 -22.71
C THR A 381 20.33 -82.07 -21.69
N HIS A 382 20.18 -80.80 -22.09
CA HIS A 382 20.46 -79.63 -21.26
C HIS A 382 19.32 -78.62 -21.33
N ASP A 383 19.13 -77.90 -20.24
CA ASP A 383 18.23 -76.75 -20.16
C ASP A 383 19.08 -75.47 -20.14
N VAL A 384 18.95 -74.64 -21.17
CA VAL A 384 19.89 -73.56 -21.44
C VAL A 384 19.15 -72.22 -21.45
N PRO A 385 19.64 -71.20 -20.71
CA PRO A 385 18.99 -69.89 -20.69
C PRO A 385 19.11 -69.20 -22.05
N VAL A 386 18.00 -68.57 -22.45
CA VAL A 386 17.94 -67.71 -23.63
C VAL A 386 18.41 -66.31 -23.23
N GLN A 387 19.32 -65.77 -24.03
CA GLN A 387 19.81 -64.41 -23.90
C GLN A 387 19.39 -63.60 -25.12
N ILE A 388 19.04 -62.33 -24.91
CA ILE A 388 18.71 -61.41 -25.99
C ILE A 388 19.38 -60.08 -25.73
N ASN A 389 20.04 -59.54 -26.75
CA ASN A 389 20.64 -58.22 -26.66
C ASN A 389 19.57 -57.15 -26.97
N PRO A 390 19.56 -56.04 -26.21
CA PRO A 390 18.69 -54.91 -26.53
C PRO A 390 19.03 -54.32 -27.90
N VAL A 391 18.03 -53.74 -28.57
CA VAL A 391 18.17 -53.08 -29.87
C VAL A 391 17.78 -51.62 -29.68
N GLY A 392 18.76 -50.73 -29.62
CA GLY A 392 18.54 -49.31 -29.28
C GLY A 392 17.93 -49.15 -27.89
N ASN A 393 16.86 -48.35 -27.77
CA ASN A 393 16.10 -48.14 -26.53
C ASN A 393 14.96 -49.16 -26.34
N VAL A 394 14.94 -50.26 -27.09
CA VAL A 394 13.91 -51.30 -26.98
C VAL A 394 14.40 -52.42 -26.07
N SER A 395 13.58 -52.72 -25.06
CA SER A 395 13.77 -53.87 -24.18
C SER A 395 12.94 -55.06 -24.68
N PHE A 396 13.38 -56.26 -24.36
CA PHE A 396 12.71 -57.50 -24.78
C PHE A 396 12.32 -58.36 -23.59
N LYS A 397 11.06 -58.81 -23.58
CA LYS A 397 10.58 -59.87 -22.68
C LYS A 397 10.51 -61.18 -23.45
N LEU A 398 11.20 -62.19 -22.93
CA LEU A 398 11.22 -63.52 -23.53
C LEU A 398 9.99 -64.32 -23.06
N GLY A 399 9.25 -64.91 -24.00
CA GLY A 399 8.14 -65.82 -23.68
C GLY A 399 8.62 -67.14 -23.06
N GLN A 400 9.89 -67.51 -23.28
CA GLN A 400 10.56 -68.64 -22.64
C GLN A 400 11.96 -68.21 -22.18
N GLN A 401 12.25 -68.40 -20.90
CA GLN A 401 13.53 -68.04 -20.29
C GLN A 401 14.62 -69.08 -20.55
N ASN A 402 14.25 -70.36 -20.63
CA ASN A 402 15.14 -71.46 -20.96
C ASN A 402 14.58 -72.31 -22.09
N VAL A 403 15.47 -73.00 -22.79
CA VAL A 403 15.17 -73.89 -23.92
C VAL A 403 15.85 -75.23 -23.68
N LYS A 404 15.10 -76.31 -23.87
CA LYS A 404 15.62 -77.67 -23.72
C LYS A 404 16.20 -78.14 -25.04
N VAL A 405 17.49 -78.48 -25.02
CA VAL A 405 18.25 -78.92 -26.18
C VAL A 405 18.96 -80.23 -25.91
N GLU A 406 19.20 -81.01 -26.96
CA GLU A 406 20.00 -82.21 -26.93
C GLU A 406 21.22 -82.04 -27.84
N VAL A 407 22.41 -82.18 -27.26
CA VAL A 407 23.68 -82.13 -27.99
C VAL A 407 24.10 -83.55 -28.31
N ILE A 408 24.23 -83.85 -29.61
CA ILE A 408 24.63 -85.16 -30.13
C ILE A 408 25.91 -85.04 -30.96
N ASN A 409 26.62 -86.15 -31.17
CA ASN A 409 27.72 -86.18 -32.13
C ASN A 409 27.19 -85.95 -33.55
N LYS A 410 27.95 -85.23 -34.34
CA LYS A 410 27.67 -85.02 -35.75
C LYS A 410 28.03 -86.30 -36.52
N SER A 411 27.02 -86.96 -37.07
CA SER A 411 27.18 -88.18 -37.88
C SER A 411 27.92 -87.95 -39.18
#